data_AF-L8PCT5-F1
#
_entry.id   AF-L8PCT5-F1
#
_cell.length_a   1.000
_cell.length_b   1.000
_cell.length_c   1.000
_cell.angle_alpha   90.00
_cell.angle_beta   90.00
_cell.angle_gamma   90.00
#
_symmetry.space_group_name_H-M   'P 1'
#
loop_
_entity.id
_entity.type
_entity.pdbx_description
1 polymer ?
#
loop_
_entity_poly.entity_id
_entity_poly.type
_entity_poly.pdbx_seq_one_letter_code
_entity_poly.pdbx_strand_id
1 'polypeptide(L)' 'MVCAVIRDAYTANLINASLDAAPYWLATEYVSGPTSSGAVGERGVWPADSARRLFAALAEALASVHG' A
#
# COMPACT_ATOMS: atom_id res chain seq x y z
N MET A 1 -3.98 20.94 -11.64
CA MET A 1 -4.68 20.85 -10.32
C MET A 1 -4.52 19.42 -9.82
N VAL A 2 -3.77 19.19 -8.75
CA VAL A 2 -3.56 17.84 -8.19
C VAL A 2 -4.49 17.69 -6.99
N CYS A 3 -5.52 16.84 -7.13
CA CYS A 3 -6.39 16.45 -6.02
C CYS A 3 -5.81 15.15 -5.43
N ALA A 4 -5.22 15.20 -4.24
CA ALA A 4 -4.78 14.01 -3.52
C ALA A 4 -5.75 13.75 -2.37
N VAL A 5 -6.75 12.89 -2.58
CA VAL A 5 -7.74 12.60 -1.55
C VAL A 5 -7.93 11.09 -1.39
N ILE A 6 -6.84 10.39 -1.07
CA ILE A 6 -6.87 9.16 -0.28
C ILE A 6 -5.70 9.26 0.69
N ARG A 7 -6.01 9.37 1.98
CA ARG A 7 -5.05 9.26 3.08
C ARG A 7 -5.63 8.19 4.00
N ASP A 8 -5.12 6.98 3.88
CA ASP A 8 -5.50 5.86 4.73
C ASP A 8 -4.23 5.25 5.35
N ALA A 9 -4.35 4.74 6.57
CA ALA A 9 -3.22 4.19 7.33
C ALA A 9 -2.55 2.98 6.65
N TYR A 10 -3.21 2.35 5.69
CA TYR A 10 -2.77 1.12 5.04
C TYR A 10 -2.50 1.27 3.54
N THR A 11 -2.51 2.50 3.01
CA THR A 11 -2.15 2.80 1.62
C THR A 11 -0.91 3.68 1.55
N ALA A 12 -0.06 3.47 0.54
CA ALA A 12 1.09 4.35 0.33
C ALA A 12 0.59 5.75 -0.06
N ASN A 13 0.95 6.75 0.73
CA ASN A 13 0.44 8.11 0.55
C ASN A 13 0.82 8.69 -0.82
N LEU A 14 -0.12 9.36 -1.47
CA LEU A 14 0.18 10.15 -2.67
C LEU A 14 0.92 11.43 -2.28
N ILE A 15 2.19 11.55 -2.70
CA ILE A 15 3.03 12.72 -2.45
C ILE A 15 2.76 13.79 -3.51
N ASN A 16 2.78 13.40 -4.78
CA ASN A 16 2.53 14.33 -5.89
C ASN A 16 2.13 13.56 -7.17
N ALA A 17 1.51 14.24 -8.12
CA ALA A 17 1.15 13.70 -9.43
C ALA A 17 1.14 14.83 -10.46
N SER A 18 1.27 14.51 -11.74
CA SER A 18 0.86 15.44 -12.79
C SER A 18 0.23 14.71 -13.96
N LEU A 19 -0.89 15.26 -14.41
CA LEU A 19 -1.62 14.86 -15.61
C LEU A 19 -1.67 16.01 -16.64
N ASP A 20 -0.97 17.11 -16.37
CA ASP A 20 -1.11 18.34 -17.14
C ASP A 20 -0.46 18.21 -18.54
N ALA A 21 0.62 17.42 -18.67
CA ALA A 21 1.23 17.07 -19.96
C ALA A 21 2.00 15.74 -19.86
N ALA A 22 2.16 15.05 -20.99
CA ALA A 22 2.92 13.80 -21.04
C ALA A 22 4.44 14.03 -20.84
N PRO A 23 5.16 13.10 -20.19
CA PRO A 23 4.66 11.87 -19.60
C PRO A 23 3.93 12.10 -18.27
N TYR A 24 2.77 11.45 -18.13
CA TYR A 24 2.02 11.47 -16.87
C TYR A 24 2.77 10.72 -15.79
N TRP A 25 2.67 11.19 -14.55
CA TRP A 25 3.43 10.59 -13.45
C TRP A 25 2.69 10.67 -12.10
N LEU A 26 3.09 9.76 -11.21
CA LEU A 26 2.61 9.61 -9.84
C LEU A 26 3.82 9.35 -8.92
N ALA A 27 3.90 10.09 -7.81
CA ALA A 27 4.89 9.87 -6.77
C ALA A 27 4.19 9.49 -5.47
N THR A 28 4.41 8.28 -4.99
CA THR A 28 3.88 7.78 -3.72
C THR A 28 4.97 7.67 -2.66
N GLU A 29 4.55 7.57 -1.41
CA GLU A 29 5.41 7.16 -0.31
C GLU A 29 6.14 5.85 -0.64
N TYR A 30 7.42 5.81 -0.28
CA TYR A 30 8.22 4.61 -0.34
C TYR A 30 8.18 3.90 1.01
N VAL A 31 7.57 2.71 1.04
CA VAL A 31 7.55 1.85 2.22
C VAL A 31 8.77 0.92 2.15
N SER A 32 9.66 1.02 3.14
CA SER A 32 10.87 0.20 3.20
C SER A 32 10.54 -1.25 3.59
N GLY A 33 11.22 -2.19 2.96
CA GLY A 33 11.12 -3.62 3.27
C GLY A 33 10.78 -4.47 2.05
N PRO A 34 10.84 -5.79 2.19
CA PRO A 34 10.43 -6.68 1.13
C PRO A 34 8.92 -6.68 0.97
N THR A 35 8.45 -6.97 -0.24
CA THR A 35 7.04 -7.28 -0.49
C THR A 35 6.62 -8.50 0.34
N SER A 36 5.33 -8.66 0.61
CA SER A 36 4.81 -9.84 1.33
C SER A 36 5.24 -11.15 0.66
N SER A 37 5.15 -11.21 -0.67
CA SER A 37 5.63 -12.34 -1.48
C SER A 37 7.14 -12.54 -1.37
N GLY A 38 7.94 -11.46 -1.42
CA GLY A 38 9.39 -11.54 -1.26
C GLY A 38 9.78 -12.06 0.12
N ALA A 39 9.11 -11.59 1.17
CA ALA A 39 9.31 -12.06 2.53
C ALA A 39 9.03 -13.56 2.69
N VAL A 40 7.97 -14.07 2.07
CA VAL A 40 7.65 -15.51 2.09
C VAL A 40 8.66 -16.31 1.26
N GLY A 41 9.08 -15.79 0.10
CA GLY A 41 10.08 -16.46 -0.74
C GLY A 41 11.45 -16.59 -0.06
N GLU A 42 11.87 -15.57 0.69
CA GLU A 42 13.16 -15.56 1.40
C GLU A 42 13.12 -16.32 2.74
N ARG A 43 12.03 -16.22 3.50
CA ARG A 43 11.96 -16.66 4.91
C ARG A 43 10.98 -17.80 5.16
N GLY A 44 10.27 -18.28 4.14
CA GLY A 44 9.24 -19.30 4.28
C GLY A 44 7.92 -18.74 4.83
N VAL A 45 6.99 -19.65 5.12
CA VAL A 45 5.66 -19.30 5.63
C VAL A 45 5.75 -18.59 6.98
N TRP A 46 4.90 -17.57 7.17
CA TRP A 46 4.84 -16.87 8.44
C TRP A 46 4.14 -17.70 9.52
N PRO A 47 4.46 -17.46 10.81
CA PRO A 47 3.64 -17.93 11.91
C PRO A 47 2.18 -17.46 11.75
N ALA A 48 1.23 -18.31 12.14
CA ALA A 48 -0.21 -18.07 11.95
C ALA A 48 -0.68 -16.73 12.53
N ASP A 49 -0.18 -16.34 13.71
CA ASP A 49 -0.55 -15.09 14.36
C ASP A 49 -0.10 -13.84 13.57
N SER A 50 1.11 -13.87 12.99
CA SER A 50 1.63 -12.79 12.16
C SER A 50 0.82 -12.65 10.87
N ALA A 51 0.51 -13.77 10.22
CA ALA A 51 -0.35 -13.78 9.04
C ALA A 51 -1.75 -13.24 9.36
N ARG A 52 -2.35 -13.67 10.48
CA ARG A 52 -3.68 -13.21 10.90
C ARG A 52 -3.74 -11.70 11.12
N ARG A 53 -2.71 -11.13 11.78
CA ARG A 53 -2.60 -9.67 11.98
C ARG A 53 -2.51 -8.91 10.65
N LEU A 54 -1.68 -9.39 9.72
CA LEU A 54 -1.58 -8.74 8.41
C LEU A 54 -2.90 -8.78 7.66
N PHE A 55 -3.55 -9.95 7.59
CA PHE A 55 -4.80 -10.09 6.85
C PHE A 55 -5.96 -9.33 7.49
N ALA A 56 -5.98 -9.18 8.81
CA ALA A 56 -6.94 -8.30 9.48
C ALA A 56 -6.76 -6.84 9.05
N ALA A 57 -5.52 -6.33 9.10
CA ALA A 57 -5.20 -4.97 8.64
C ALA A 57 -5.51 -4.77 7.14
N LEU A 58 -5.24 -5.78 6.30
CA LEU A 58 -5.60 -5.73 4.89
C LEU A 58 -7.12 -5.69 4.68
N ALA A 59 -7.89 -6.46 5.46
CA ALA A 59 -9.34 -6.43 5.37
C ALA A 59 -9.90 -5.07 5.80
N GLU A 60 -9.36 -4.47 6.86
CA GLU A 60 -9.70 -3.10 7.29
C GLU A 60 -9.39 -2.07 6.19
N ALA A 61 -8.20 -2.15 5.60
CA ALA A 61 -7.78 -1.29 4.49
C ALA A 61 -8.73 -1.40 3.30
N LEU A 62 -9.05 -2.63 2.87
CA LEU A 62 -9.97 -2.87 1.77
C LEU A 62 -11.38 -2.35 2.10
N ALA A 63 -11.86 -2.53 3.32
CA ALA A 63 -13.14 -1.99 3.75
C ALA A 63 -13.17 -0.46 3.68
N SER A 64 -12.07 0.22 4.05
CA SER A 64 -11.97 1.69 3.94
C SER A 64 -12.07 2.21 2.50
N VAL A 65 -11.59 1.42 1.52
CA VAL A 65 -11.62 1.78 0.09
C VAL A 65 -12.98 1.50 -0.55
N HIS A 66 -13.69 0.48 -0.08
CA HIS A 66 -14.95 0.02 -0.68
C HIS A 66 -16.21 0.46 0.08
N GLY A 67 -16.07 1.02 1.28
CA GLY A 67 -17.17 1.58 2.07
C GLY A 67 -17.59 2.96 1.60
#